data_AF-A0A929X794-F1
#
_entry.id   AF-A0A929X794-F1
#
_cell.length_a   1.000
_cell.length_b   1.000
_cell.length_c   1.000
_cell.angle_alpha   90.00
_cell.angle_beta   90.00
_cell.angle_gamma   90.00
#
_symmetry.space_group_name_H-M   'P 1'
#
loop_
_entity.id
_entity.type
_entity.pdbx_description
1 polymer ?
#
loop_
_entity_poly.entity_id
_entity_poly.type
_entity_poly.pdbx_seq_one_letter_code
_entity_poly.pdbx_strand_id
1 'polypeptide(L)'
;MKKDNFISIGIVFYDESDARKIIELHDLMESSYNYFEILILDFAIDVECKKRCDDLIKSITNTRIIKLSNIVDIEIAHTILIENCIGDFCCIADLEHEDIKDIIGILDKAETFDIAMGRRERKVQTIFESMMSKLFYKIVSIFTGVKLNSMHSDFFVINKKVINHIT
;
A
#
# COMPACT_ATOMS: atom_id res chain seq x y z
N MET A 1 9.40 -10.84 -19.90
CA MET A 1 8.36 -10.12 -20.66
C MET A 1 7.65 -9.24 -19.65
N LYS A 2 7.48 -7.95 -19.92
CA LYS A 2 6.75 -7.05 -19.03
C LYS A 2 5.27 -7.46 -18.98
N LYS A 3 4.63 -7.22 -17.84
CA LYS A 3 3.21 -7.50 -17.61
C LYS A 3 2.34 -6.33 -18.08
N ASP A 4 1.13 -6.64 -18.57
CA ASP A 4 0.21 -5.65 -19.15
C ASP A 4 -0.86 -5.13 -18.18
N ASN A 5 -0.98 -5.70 -16.97
CA ASN A 5 -1.88 -5.15 -15.95
C ASN A 5 -1.42 -3.75 -15.54
N PHE A 6 -2.36 -2.81 -15.43
CA PHE A 6 -2.03 -1.48 -14.94
C PHE A 6 -1.99 -1.48 -13.41
N ILE A 7 -0.82 -1.24 -12.83
CA ILE A 7 -0.62 -1.22 -11.37
C ILE A 7 -0.54 0.21 -10.83
N SER A 8 -1.33 0.52 -9.81
CA SER A 8 -1.14 1.71 -8.98
C SER A 8 -0.46 1.34 -7.66
N ILE A 9 0.62 2.04 -7.34
CA ILE A 9 1.26 1.96 -6.02
C ILE A 9 1.02 3.28 -5.28
N GLY A 10 0.22 3.24 -4.22
CA GLY A 10 0.02 4.36 -3.31
C GLY A 10 1.11 4.39 -2.24
N ILE A 11 1.74 5.54 -2.03
CA ILE A 11 2.79 5.73 -1.00
C ILE A 11 2.44 6.99 -0.20
N VAL A 12 2.45 6.88 1.12
CA VAL A 12 2.40 8.05 2.01
C VAL A 12 3.81 8.59 2.21
N PHE A 13 4.02 9.86 1.90
CA PHE A 13 5.32 10.52 2.02
C PHE A 13 5.34 11.45 3.24
N TYR A 14 6.26 11.18 4.15
CA TYR A 14 6.46 11.91 5.40
C TYR A 14 7.95 12.12 5.66
N ASP A 15 8.27 12.78 6.79
CA ASP A 15 9.62 13.32 7.04
C ASP A 15 10.73 12.24 7.05
N GLU A 16 10.42 11.02 7.48
CA GLU A 16 11.38 9.91 7.50
C GLU A 16 11.44 9.12 6.18
N SER A 17 10.56 9.39 5.21
CA SER A 17 10.50 8.63 3.96
C SER A 17 11.80 8.74 3.16
N ASP A 18 12.40 7.59 2.82
CA ASP A 18 13.60 7.55 2.01
C ASP A 18 13.26 7.55 0.50
N ALA A 19 13.49 8.69 -0.15
CA ALA A 19 13.30 8.85 -1.60
C ALA A 19 14.06 7.79 -2.43
N ARG A 20 15.18 7.26 -1.92
CA ARG A 20 15.96 6.23 -2.63
C ARG A 20 15.19 4.91 -2.75
N LYS A 21 14.41 4.53 -1.74
CA LYS A 21 13.58 3.33 -1.79
C LYS A 21 12.46 3.46 -2.84
N ILE A 22 11.91 4.66 -2.99
CA ILE A 22 10.89 4.92 -4.01
C ILE A 22 11.50 4.83 -5.41
N ILE A 23 12.72 5.34 -5.60
CA ILE A 23 13.47 5.20 -6.86
C ILE A 23 13.78 3.73 -7.15
N GLU A 24 14.23 2.96 -6.16
CA GLU A 24 14.48 1.53 -6.30
C GLU A 24 13.22 0.75 -6.69
N LEU A 25 12.08 1.05 -6.04
CA LEU A 25 10.79 0.48 -6.39
C LEU A 25 10.38 0.87 -7.81
N HIS A 26 10.55 2.14 -8.19
CA HIS A 26 10.27 2.63 -9.53
C HIS A 26 11.04 1.84 -10.59
N ASP A 27 12.35 1.69 -10.43
CA ASP A 27 13.18 0.96 -11.40
C ASP A 27 12.76 -0.51 -11.53
N LEU A 28 12.36 -1.13 -10.42
CA LEU A 28 11.83 -2.49 -10.43
C LEU A 28 10.49 -2.58 -11.16
N MET A 29 9.57 -1.64 -10.91
CA MET A 29 8.28 -1.56 -11.58
C MET A 29 8.45 -1.30 -13.09
N GLU A 30 9.33 -0.37 -13.45
CA GLU A 30 9.68 -0.06 -14.84
C GLU A 30 10.27 -1.29 -15.54
N SER A 31 11.03 -2.15 -14.86
CA SER A 31 11.53 -3.39 -15.47
C SER A 31 10.46 -4.50 -15.62
N SER A 32 9.40 -4.45 -14.82
CA SER A 32 8.43 -5.55 -14.64
C SER A 32 7.09 -5.33 -15.33
N TYR A 33 6.64 -4.08 -15.46
CA TYR A 33 5.31 -3.72 -15.94
C TYR A 33 5.38 -2.74 -17.12
N ASN A 34 4.44 -2.88 -18.06
CA ASN A 34 4.27 -1.93 -19.17
C ASN A 34 3.49 -0.69 -18.71
N TYR A 35 2.57 -0.85 -17.76
CA TYR A 35 1.71 0.22 -17.24
C TYR A 35 1.74 0.20 -15.72
N PHE A 36 2.23 1.27 -15.12
CA PHE A 36 2.15 1.48 -13.69
C PHE A 36 2.12 2.97 -13.36
N GLU A 37 1.64 3.30 -12.17
CA GLU A 37 1.82 4.61 -11.54
C GLU A 37 2.32 4.45 -10.11
N ILE A 38 3.11 5.42 -9.66
CA ILE A 38 3.39 5.67 -8.25
C ILE A 38 2.62 6.93 -7.84
N LEU A 39 1.60 6.74 -7.00
CA LEU A 39 0.77 7.80 -6.46
C LEU A 39 1.27 8.15 -5.05
N ILE A 40 1.89 9.32 -4.93
CA ILE A 40 2.49 9.79 -3.68
C ILE A 40 1.53 10.76 -3.01
N LEU A 41 1.21 10.51 -1.75
CA LEU A 41 0.44 11.42 -0.92
C LEU A 41 1.39 12.19 0.00
N ASP A 42 1.49 13.49 -0.23
CA ASP A 42 2.30 14.43 0.56
C ASP A 42 1.39 15.30 1.43
N PHE A 43 1.54 15.17 2.74
CA PHE A 43 0.96 16.08 3.71
C PHE A 43 1.98 16.49 4.78
N ALA A 44 3.27 16.39 4.45
CA ALA A 44 4.34 16.81 5.34
C ALA A 44 4.15 18.30 5.72
N ILE A 45 4.60 18.68 6.91
CA ILE A 45 4.66 20.11 7.29
C ILE A 45 6.02 20.68 6.89
N ASP A 46 7.07 19.87 7.04
CA ASP A 46 8.44 20.27 6.82
C ASP A 46 8.73 20.70 5.37
N VAL A 47 9.43 21.82 5.23
CA VAL A 47 9.70 22.45 3.93
C VAL A 47 10.74 21.65 3.15
N GLU A 48 11.71 21.04 3.82
CA GLU A 48 12.74 20.24 3.18
C GLU A 48 12.16 18.90 2.69
N CYS A 49 11.28 18.28 3.47
CA CYS A 49 10.51 17.11 3.09
C CYS A 49 9.64 17.36 1.85
N LYS A 50 8.89 18.46 1.82
CA LYS A 50 8.11 18.87 0.63
C LYS A 50 8.99 19.03 -0.60
N LYS A 51 10.15 19.69 -0.44
CA LYS A 51 11.11 19.88 -1.53
C LYS A 51 11.66 18.54 -2.03
N ARG A 52 11.96 17.60 -1.13
CA ARG A 52 12.40 16.24 -1.47
C ARG A 52 11.33 15.50 -2.28
N CYS A 53 10.05 15.62 -1.89
CA CYS A 53 8.93 15.07 -2.66
C CYS A 53 8.81 15.73 -4.05
N ASP A 54 8.96 17.06 -4.13
CA ASP A 54 8.95 17.81 -5.40
C ASP A 54 10.14 17.52 -6.32
N ASP A 55 11.27 17.11 -5.76
CA ASP A 55 12.43 16.71 -6.56
C ASP A 55 12.28 15.27 -7.06
N LEU A 56 11.55 14.42 -6.32
CA LEU A 56 11.26 13.04 -6.73
C LEU A 56 10.41 12.97 -8.02
N ILE A 57 9.38 13.81 -8.17
CA ILE A 57 8.57 13.82 -9.41
C ILE A 57 9.38 14.24 -10.65
N LYS A 58 10.51 14.93 -10.46
CA LYS A 58 11.42 15.31 -11.56
C LYS A 58 12.39 14.19 -11.90
N SER A 59 12.64 13.25 -10.98
CA SER A 59 13.65 12.20 -11.17
C SER A 59 13.08 10.89 -11.71
N ILE A 60 11.79 10.61 -11.50
CA ILE A 60 11.14 9.38 -11.95
C ILE A 60 9.89 9.66 -12.78
N THR A 61 9.64 8.80 -13.77
CA THR A 61 8.44 8.86 -14.61
C THR A 61 7.25 8.19 -13.90
N ASN A 62 6.09 8.17 -14.55
CA ASN A 62 4.94 7.40 -14.10
C ASN A 62 4.52 7.73 -12.65
N THR A 63 4.70 8.97 -12.23
CA THR A 63 4.52 9.39 -10.84
C THR A 63 3.54 10.56 -10.76
N ARG A 64 2.64 10.51 -9.77
CA ARG A 64 1.68 11.58 -9.44
C ARG A 64 1.79 11.92 -7.97
N ILE A 65 1.69 13.20 -7.63
CA ILE A 65 1.67 13.66 -6.24
C ILE A 65 0.29 14.26 -5.94
N ILE A 66 -0.32 13.83 -4.83
CA ILE A 66 -1.46 14.49 -4.19
C ILE A 66 -0.92 15.24 -2.98
N LYS A 67 -1.12 16.56 -2.95
CA LYS A 67 -0.71 17.40 -1.81
C LYS A 67 -1.92 17.79 -0.99
N LEU A 68 -1.91 17.50 0.31
CA LEU A 68 -2.95 17.95 1.23
C LEU A 68 -2.54 19.24 1.93
N SER A 69 -3.55 20.04 2.29
CA SER A 69 -3.35 21.27 3.09
C SER A 69 -3.14 20.99 4.57
N ASN A 70 -3.58 19.82 5.06
CA ASN A 70 -3.56 19.44 6.47
C ASN A 70 -3.00 18.02 6.62
N ILE A 71 -2.39 17.75 7.78
CA ILE A 71 -2.07 16.38 8.22
C ILE A 71 -3.38 15.61 8.40
N VAL A 72 -3.39 14.36 8.00
CA VAL A 72 -4.50 13.42 8.17
C VAL A 72 -4.01 12.13 8.82
N ASP A 73 -4.93 11.40 9.43
CA ASP A 73 -4.65 10.06 9.96
C ASP A 73 -4.35 9.06 8.83
N ILE A 74 -3.61 8.00 9.15
CA ILE A 74 -3.16 7.00 8.16
C ILE A 74 -4.31 6.34 7.40
N GLU A 75 -5.45 6.11 8.06
CA GLU A 75 -6.64 5.51 7.44
C GLU A 75 -7.25 6.46 6.38
N ILE A 76 -7.24 7.77 6.65
CA ILE A 76 -7.71 8.79 5.70
C ILE A 76 -6.71 8.88 4.53
N ALA A 77 -5.41 8.86 4.82
CA ALA A 77 -4.37 8.84 3.81
C ALA A 77 -4.51 7.64 2.86
N HIS A 78 -4.73 6.44 3.41
CA HIS A 78 -4.99 5.22 2.63
C HIS A 78 -6.25 5.34 1.77
N THR A 79 -7.33 5.90 2.32
CA THR A 79 -8.58 6.13 1.59
C THR A 79 -8.34 7.06 0.39
N ILE A 80 -7.63 8.18 0.58
CA ILE A 80 -7.29 9.12 -0.50
C ILE A 80 -6.49 8.42 -1.61
N LEU A 81 -5.50 7.59 -1.25
CA LEU A 81 -4.71 6.83 -2.21
C LEU A 81 -5.57 5.84 -3.00
N ILE A 82 -6.44 5.07 -2.33
CA ILE A 82 -7.33 4.10 -2.95
C ILE A 82 -8.33 4.77 -3.89
N GLU A 83 -8.92 5.89 -3.49
CA GLU A 83 -9.91 6.60 -4.32
C GLU A 83 -9.28 7.23 -5.57
N ASN A 84 -8.01 7.62 -5.51
CA ASN A 84 -7.32 8.34 -6.59
C ASN A 84 -6.43 7.46 -7.48
N CYS A 85 -6.32 6.16 -7.17
CA CYS A 85 -5.62 5.20 -8.01
C CYS A 85 -6.33 4.98 -9.35
N ILE A 86 -5.57 4.84 -10.44
CA ILE A 86 -6.13 4.63 -11.80
C ILE A 86 -5.79 3.27 -12.41
N GLY A 87 -4.98 2.46 -11.74
CA GLY A 87 -4.64 1.11 -12.15
C GLY A 87 -5.78 0.11 -11.94
N ASP A 88 -5.66 -1.03 -12.62
CA ASP A 88 -6.49 -2.22 -12.43
C ASP A 88 -6.31 -2.84 -11.04
N PHE A 89 -5.14 -2.63 -10.43
CA PHE A 89 -4.81 -3.05 -9.08
C PHE A 89 -4.18 -1.89 -8.30
N CYS A 90 -4.55 -1.76 -7.03
CA CYS A 90 -3.98 -0.79 -6.11
C CYS A 90 -3.24 -1.52 -4.98
N CYS A 91 -1.97 -1.18 -4.78
CA CYS A 91 -1.17 -1.56 -3.62
C CYS A 91 -0.87 -0.29 -2.82
N ILE A 92 -1.18 -0.26 -1.52
CA ILE A 92 -0.63 0.76 -0.63
C ILE A 92 0.66 0.18 -0.06
N ALA A 93 1.78 0.83 -0.34
CA ALA A 93 3.10 0.38 0.07
C ALA A 93 3.67 1.26 1.18
N ASP A 94 4.13 0.61 2.25
CA ASP A 94 4.89 1.23 3.33
C ASP A 94 6.35 0.79 3.23
N LEU A 95 7.16 1.58 2.52
CA LEU A 95 8.56 1.24 2.25
C LEU A 95 9.48 1.30 3.49
N GLU A 96 8.99 1.79 4.63
CA GLU A 96 9.74 1.73 5.88
C GLU A 96 9.54 0.40 6.61
N HIS A 97 8.40 -0.25 6.40
CA HIS A 97 8.05 -1.51 7.07
C HIS A 97 8.03 -2.74 6.14
N GLU A 98 7.92 -2.54 4.83
CA GLU A 98 7.76 -3.59 3.83
C GLU A 98 8.99 -3.68 2.90
N ASP A 99 9.40 -4.91 2.60
CA ASP A 99 10.45 -5.16 1.60
C ASP A 99 9.86 -5.01 0.19
N ILE A 100 10.57 -4.36 -0.71
CA ILE A 100 10.20 -4.21 -2.12
C ILE A 100 9.93 -5.58 -2.77
N LYS A 101 10.63 -6.64 -2.34
CA LYS A 101 10.38 -8.00 -2.82
C LYS A 101 8.99 -8.53 -2.44
N ASP A 102 8.50 -8.17 -1.26
CA ASP A 102 7.16 -8.55 -0.82
C ASP A 102 6.09 -7.82 -1.62
N ILE A 103 6.33 -6.56 -2.00
CA ILE A 103 5.48 -5.76 -2.91
C ILE A 103 5.34 -6.47 -4.26
N ILE A 104 6.44 -6.88 -4.88
CA ILE A 104 6.37 -7.63 -6.14
C ILE A 104 5.68 -8.97 -5.94
N GLY A 105 6.01 -9.69 -4.86
CA GLY A 105 5.43 -11.00 -4.58
C GLY A 105 3.92 -10.98 -4.35
N ILE A 106 3.38 -9.90 -3.75
CA ILE A 106 1.93 -9.76 -3.58
C ILE A 106 1.23 -9.32 -4.87
N LEU A 107 1.87 -8.48 -5.69
CA LEU A 107 1.36 -8.08 -7.01
C LEU A 107 1.23 -9.29 -7.94
N ASP A 108 2.21 -10.18 -7.94
CA ASP A 108 2.18 -11.43 -8.73
C ASP A 108 0.99 -12.32 -8.33
N LYS A 109 0.68 -12.38 -7.03
CA LYS A 109 -0.47 -13.14 -6.53
C LYS A 109 -1.80 -12.46 -6.86
N ALA A 110 -1.83 -11.12 -6.86
CA ALA A 110 -3.05 -10.36 -7.10
C ALA A 110 -3.64 -10.61 -8.51
N GLU A 111 -2.84 -11.05 -9.48
CA GLU A 111 -3.34 -11.37 -10.83
C GLU A 111 -4.47 -12.41 -10.85
N THR A 112 -4.51 -13.30 -9.86
CA THR A 112 -5.50 -14.38 -9.77
C THR A 112 -6.57 -14.16 -8.71
N PHE A 113 -6.51 -13.05 -7.97
CA PHE A 113 -7.42 -12.77 -6.85
C PHE A 113 -7.93 -11.33 -6.86
N ASP A 114 -9.13 -11.14 -6.33
CA ASP A 114 -9.72 -9.80 -6.21
C ASP A 114 -9.06 -8.98 -5.12
N ILE A 115 -8.56 -9.66 -4.09
CA ILE A 115 -7.80 -9.10 -2.97
C ILE A 115 -6.69 -10.08 -2.62
N ALA A 116 -5.45 -9.62 -2.60
CA ALA A 116 -4.31 -10.34 -2.05
C ALA A 116 -3.86 -9.64 -0.77
N MET A 117 -3.68 -10.39 0.32
CA MET A 117 -3.27 -9.83 1.62
C MET A 117 -1.95 -10.44 2.09
N GLY A 118 -1.10 -9.60 2.66
CA GLY A 118 0.06 -9.98 3.41
C GLY A 118 -0.31 -10.79 4.66
N ARG A 119 0.61 -11.66 5.06
CA ARG A 119 0.50 -12.39 6.32
C ARG A 119 1.79 -12.20 7.09
N ARG A 120 1.66 -11.69 8.31
CA ARG A 120 2.79 -11.52 9.22
C ARG A 120 3.33 -12.89 9.61
N GLU A 121 4.66 -13.06 9.58
CA GLU A 121 5.31 -14.26 10.12
C GLU A 121 5.31 -14.22 11.66
N ARG A 122 5.52 -13.03 12.23
CA ARG A 122 5.54 -12.80 13.67
C ARG A 122 4.72 -11.56 14.01
N LYS A 123 3.91 -11.67 15.06
CA LYS A 123 3.18 -10.55 15.66
C LYS A 123 3.79 -10.26 17.02
N VAL A 124 4.33 -9.05 17.20
CA VAL A 124 4.82 -8.59 18.50
C VAL A 124 3.59 -8.21 19.32
N GLN A 125 3.29 -9.00 20.34
CA GLN A 125 2.12 -8.81 21.19
C GLN A 125 2.36 -9.48 22.55
N THR A 126 1.75 -8.94 23.58
CA THR A 126 1.70 -9.53 24.91
C THR A 126 0.79 -10.78 24.93
N ILE A 127 0.89 -11.58 25.99
CA ILE A 127 0.04 -12.76 26.18
C ILE A 127 -1.44 -12.36 26.21
N PHE A 128 -1.76 -11.25 26.88
CA PHE A 128 -3.12 -10.74 26.99
C PHE A 128 -3.67 -10.28 25.63
N GLU A 129 -2.89 -9.51 24.87
CA GLU A 129 -3.26 -9.08 23.51
C GLU A 129 -3.48 -10.27 22.57
N SER A 130 -2.61 -11.29 22.65
CA SER A 130 -2.76 -12.52 21.86
C SER A 130 -4.07 -13.25 22.19
N MET A 131 -4.43 -13.34 23.47
CA MET A 131 -5.67 -13.98 23.91
C MET A 131 -6.90 -13.20 23.46
N MET A 132 -6.92 -11.88 23.69
CA MET A 132 -8.03 -11.01 23.26
C MET A 132 -8.20 -11.00 21.74
N SER A 133 -7.10 -10.95 20.99
CA SER A 133 -7.13 -11.01 19.53
C SER A 133 -7.76 -12.32 19.04
N LYS A 134 -7.34 -13.48 19.57
CA LYS A 134 -7.92 -14.77 19.21
C LYS A 134 -9.41 -14.85 19.53
N LEU A 135 -9.82 -14.31 20.67
CA LEU A 135 -11.24 -14.29 21.06
C LEU A 135 -12.06 -13.43 20.10
N PHE A 136 -11.58 -12.21 19.79
CA PHE A 136 -12.23 -11.30 18.85
C PHE A 136 -12.45 -11.96 17.48
N TYR A 137 -11.39 -12.49 16.86
CA TYR A 137 -11.48 -13.11 15.55
C TYR A 137 -12.38 -14.36 15.54
N LYS A 138 -12.40 -15.13 16.64
CA LYS A 138 -13.32 -16.26 16.77
C LYS A 138 -14.78 -15.81 16.80
N ILE A 139 -15.09 -14.75 17.55
CA ILE A 139 -16.45 -14.19 17.63
C ILE A 139 -16.90 -13.70 16.25
N VAL A 140 -16.07 -12.88 15.59
CA VAL A 140 -16.41 -12.36 14.26
C VAL A 140 -16.59 -13.50 13.24
N SER A 141 -15.75 -14.54 13.29
CA SER A 141 -15.87 -15.69 12.40
C SER A 141 -17.19 -16.46 12.59
N ILE A 142 -17.69 -16.56 13.82
CA ILE A 142 -19.00 -17.19 14.11
C ILE A 142 -20.14 -16.37 13.49
N PHE A 143 -20.11 -15.05 13.62
CA PHE A 143 -21.20 -14.19 13.13
C PHE A 143 -21.18 -14.00 11.61
N THR A 144 -20.01 -13.97 11.00
CA THR A 144 -19.85 -13.70 9.56
C THR A 144 -19.82 -14.98 8.72
N GLY A 145 -19.53 -16.14 9.33
CA GLY A 145 -19.25 -17.37 8.61
C GLY A 145 -17.88 -17.36 7.87
N VAL A 146 -17.13 -16.27 7.95
CA VAL A 146 -15.83 -16.11 7.28
C VAL A 146 -14.72 -16.54 8.24
N LYS A 147 -13.77 -17.36 7.77
CA LYS A 147 -12.57 -17.72 8.54
C LYS A 147 -11.60 -16.55 8.51
N LEU A 148 -11.57 -15.78 9.59
CA LEU A 148 -10.61 -14.68 9.76
C LEU A 148 -9.34 -15.17 10.46
N ASN A 149 -8.19 -14.71 9.97
CA ASN A 149 -6.89 -15.01 10.56
C ASN A 149 -6.26 -13.73 11.12
N SER A 150 -5.93 -13.76 12.42
CA SER A 150 -5.36 -12.62 13.15
C SER A 150 -3.95 -12.21 12.71
N MET A 151 -3.33 -13.00 11.83
CA MET A 151 -2.01 -12.77 11.24
C MET A 151 -2.06 -12.02 9.92
N HIS A 152 -3.24 -11.79 9.33
CA HIS A 152 -3.36 -10.92 8.17
C HIS A 152 -2.93 -9.50 8.52
N SER A 153 -2.32 -8.81 7.55
CA SER A 153 -1.89 -7.43 7.66
C SER A 153 -2.76 -6.49 6.82
N ASP A 154 -2.54 -5.21 7.08
CA ASP A 154 -2.91 -4.04 6.28
C ASP A 154 -2.12 -3.94 4.98
N PHE A 155 -1.01 -4.66 4.83
CA PHE A 155 -0.37 -4.85 3.52
C PHE A 155 -1.26 -5.67 2.59
N PHE A 156 -1.81 -5.05 1.54
CA PHE A 156 -2.66 -5.74 0.57
C PHE A 156 -2.58 -5.12 -0.82
N VAL A 157 -3.07 -5.88 -1.80
CA VAL A 157 -3.38 -5.42 -3.15
C VAL A 157 -4.85 -5.68 -3.42
N ILE A 158 -5.57 -4.67 -3.92
CA ILE A 158 -6.99 -4.75 -4.22
C ILE A 158 -7.22 -4.47 -5.71
N ASN A 159 -8.03 -5.30 -6.35
CA ASN A 159 -8.48 -5.08 -7.73
C ASN A 159 -9.48 -3.92 -7.81
N LYS A 160 -9.40 -3.11 -8.88
CA LYS A 160 -10.23 -1.92 -9.09
C LYS A 160 -11.73 -2.19 -8.97
N LYS A 161 -12.20 -3.38 -9.37
CA LYS A 161 -13.62 -3.74 -9.22
C LYS A 161 -14.06 -3.75 -7.76
N VAL A 162 -13.19 -4.18 -6.83
CA VAL A 162 -13.48 -4.18 -5.40
C VAL A 162 -13.46 -2.75 -4.86
N ILE A 163 -12.47 -1.94 -5.28
CA ILE A 163 -12.40 -0.51 -4.94
C ILE A 163 -13.72 0.18 -5.29
N ASN A 164 -14.19 0.02 -6.54
CA ASN A 164 -15.45 0.60 -7.01
C ASN A 164 -16.71 0.12 -6.27
N HIS A 165 -16.64 -0.95 -5.47
CA HIS A 165 -17.75 -1.40 -4.62
C HIS A 165 -17.71 -0.83 -3.21
N ILE A 166 -16.55 -0.36 -2.73
CA ILE A 166 -16.34 0.12 -1.35
C ILE A 166 -16.16 1.64 -1.25
N THR A 167 -15.89 2.31 -2.37
CA THR A 167 -15.83 3.79 -2.52
C THR A 167 -16.96 4.27 -3.40
#